data_AF-A0A8J6TM02-F1
#
_entry.id   AF-A0A8J6TM02-F1
#
_cell.length_a   1.000
_cell.length_b   1.000
_cell.length_c   1.000
_cell.angle_alpha   90.00
_cell.angle_beta   90.00
_cell.angle_gamma   90.00
#
_symmetry.space_group_name_H-M   'P 1'
#
loop_
_entity.id
_entity.type
_entity.pdbx_description
1 polymer ?
#
loop_
_entity_poly.entity_id
_entity_poly.type
_entity_poly.pdbx_seq_one_letter_code
_entity_poly.pdbx_strand_id
1 'polypeptide(L)' 'MAAEQNDSLNDNLPDLKHLIRNIQRIENNPDCFGTAEEDCNRPDCVWREYCCKQKT' A
#
# COMPACT_ATOMS: atom_id res chain seq x y z
N MET A 1 19.96 6.85 -24.78
CA MET A 1 18.69 7.58 -24.65
C MET A 1 17.94 6.93 -23.50
N ALA A 2 18.15 7.40 -22.27
CA ALA A 2 17.49 6.86 -21.08
C ALA A 2 16.17 7.63 -20.90
N ALA A 3 15.07 6.90 -20.78
CA ALA A 3 13.75 7.48 -20.56
C ALA A 3 13.72 8.16 -19.19
N GLU A 4 13.61 9.49 -19.20
CA GLU A 4 13.29 10.29 -18.03
C GLU A 4 11.84 9.97 -17.63
N GLN A 5 11.67 9.11 -16.63
CA GLN A 5 10.37 8.91 -16.00
C GLN A 5 10.12 10.09 -15.07
N ASN A 6 9.36 11.05 -15.58
CA ASN A 6 8.90 12.22 -14.85
C ASN A 6 7.80 11.81 -13.85
N ASP A 7 8.21 11.43 -12.64
CA ASP A 7 7.34 11.14 -11.47
C ASP A 7 6.74 12.44 -10.87
N SER A 8 6.28 13.38 -11.69
CA SER A 8 5.67 14.65 -11.22
C SER A 8 4.20 14.50 -10.83
N LEU A 9 3.77 13.32 -10.37
CA LEU A 9 2.41 13.09 -9.84
C LEU A 9 2.36 13.06 -8.30
N ASN A 10 3.51 13.23 -7.62
CA ASN A 10 3.68 12.74 -6.26
C ASN A 10 3.54 13.79 -5.13
N ASP A 11 3.44 15.09 -5.44
CA ASP A 11 3.46 16.12 -4.37
C ASP A 11 2.10 16.36 -3.68
N ASN A 12 1.00 15.83 -4.22
CA ASN A 12 -0.35 15.99 -3.64
C ASN A 12 -1.14 14.67 -3.50
N LEU A 13 -0.55 13.51 -3.83
CA LEU A 13 -1.20 12.24 -3.57
C LEU A 13 -1.03 11.93 -2.08
N PRO A 14 -2.11 11.85 -1.28
CA PRO A 14 -2.00 11.44 0.11
C PRO A 14 -1.31 10.07 0.16
N ASP A 15 -0.38 9.89 1.10
CA ASP A 15 0.33 8.62 1.28
C ASP A 15 -0.68 7.49 1.39
N LEU A 16 -0.86 6.76 0.28
CA LEU A 16 -1.94 5.80 0.12
C LEU A 16 -1.82 4.68 1.16
N LYS A 17 -0.57 4.36 1.56
CA LYS A 17 -0.30 3.41 2.64
C LYS A 17 -0.87 3.94 3.96
N HIS A 18 -0.62 5.20 4.27
CA HIS A 18 -1.10 5.86 5.47
C HIS A 18 -2.62 5.92 5.50
N LEU A 19 -3.27 6.26 4.39
CA LEU A 19 -4.74 6.27 4.29
C LEU A 19 -5.33 4.88 4.55
N ILE A 20 -4.83 3.86 3.85
CA ILE A 20 -5.36 2.49 3.97
C ILE A 20 -5.09 1.92 5.37
N ARG A 21 -3.91 2.18 5.96
CA ARG A 21 -3.61 1.77 7.34
C ARG A 21 -4.53 2.45 8.35
N ASN A 22 -4.90 3.72 8.16
CA ASN A 22 -5.89 4.36 9.01
C ASN A 22 -7.28 3.68 8.90
N ILE A 23 -7.70 3.31 7.70
CA ILE A 23 -8.94 2.53 7.51
C ILE A 23 -8.85 1.19 8.25
N GLN A 24 -7.72 0.47 8.12
CA GLN A 24 -7.48 -0.79 8.83
C GLN A 24 -7.63 -0.61 10.35
N ARG A 25 -7.06 0.44 10.94
CA ARG A 25 -7.19 0.74 12.37
C ARG A 25 -8.62 1.04 12.80
N ILE A 26 -9.36 1.82 12.01
CA ILE A 26 -10.78 2.14 12.28
C ILE A 26 -11.63 0.86 12.27
N GLU A 27 -11.29 -0.09 11.41
CA GLU A 27 -11.95 -1.40 11.33
C GLU A 27 -11.41 -2.43 12.34
N ASN A 28 -10.48 -2.06 13.23
CA ASN A 28 -9.75 -2.96 14.15
C ASN A 28 -8.99 -4.09 13.43
N ASN A 29 -8.53 -3.82 12.21
CA ASN A 29 -7.69 -4.69 11.41
C ASN A 29 -6.20 -4.35 11.57
N PRO A 30 -5.28 -5.32 11.45
CA PRO A 30 -3.85 -5.07 11.50
C PRO A 30 -3.37 -4.25 10.29
N ASP A 31 -2.36 -3.40 10.51
CA ASP A 31 -1.70 -2.53 9.52
C ASP A 31 -0.86 -3.34 8.50
N CYS A 32 -1.51 -4.19 7.72
CA CYS A 32 -0.83 -5.11 6.79
C CYS A 32 -0.53 -4.48 5.42
N PHE A 33 -1.18 -3.36 5.07
CA PHE A 33 -1.03 -2.77 3.73
C PHE A 33 0.37 -2.19 3.50
N GLY A 34 1.09 -2.72 2.50
CA GLY A 34 2.45 -2.28 2.16
C GLY A 34 3.49 -2.53 3.25
N THR A 35 3.20 -3.41 4.21
CA THR A 35 4.14 -3.93 5.22
C THR A 35 4.42 -5.43 5.04
N ALA A 36 3.52 -6.16 4.37
CA ALA A 36 3.72 -7.56 4.04
C ALA A 36 4.75 -7.69 2.92
N GLU A 37 5.97 -8.15 3.27
CA GLU A 37 7.07 -8.34 2.34
C GLU A 37 6.78 -9.43 1.30
N GLU A 38 6.12 -10.52 1.71
CA GLU A 38 5.87 -11.67 0.84
C GLU A 38 4.46 -12.23 0.97
N ASP A 39 3.87 -12.24 2.17
CA ASP A 39 2.52 -12.80 2.35
C ASP A 39 1.70 -12.07 3.42
N CYS A 40 0.51 -11.63 3.02
CA CYS A 40 -0.51 -11.14 3.96
C CYS A 40 -1.20 -12.36 4.59
N ASN A 41 -0.83 -12.71 5.83
CA ASN A 41 -1.37 -13.89 6.52
C ASN A 41 -2.84 -13.76 6.98
N ARG A 42 -3.51 -12.63 6.71
CA ARG A 42 -4.91 -12.40 7.11
C ARG A 42 -5.88 -12.89 6.03
N PRO A 43 -6.56 -14.04 6.18
CA PRO A 43 -7.31 -14.71 5.12
C PRO A 43 -8.40 -13.82 4.51
N ASP A 44 -8.97 -12.92 5.30
CA ASP A 44 -10.04 -11.97 4.94
C ASP A 44 -9.51 -10.56 4.63
N CYS A 45 -8.22 -10.39 4.29
CA CYS A 45 -7.67 -9.10 3.88
C CYS A 45 -8.28 -8.62 2.56
N VAL A 46 -9.15 -7.62 2.63
CA VAL A 46 -9.79 -6.99 1.46
C VAL A 46 -8.79 -6.34 0.51
N TRP A 47 -7.60 -6.00 1.00
CA TRP A 47 -6.55 -5.36 0.21
C TRP A 47 -5.52 -6.36 -0.34
N ARG A 48 -5.68 -7.67 -0.14
CA ARG A 48 -4.66 -8.71 -0.42
C ARG A 48 -3.96 -8.55 -1.78
N GLU A 49 -4.71 -8.26 -2.84
CA GLU A 49 -4.17 -8.08 -4.20
C GLU A 49 -3.19 -6.90 -4.34
N TYR A 50 -3.30 -5.90 -3.47
CA TYR A 50 -2.48 -4.69 -3.44
C TYR A 50 -1.56 -4.64 -2.21
N CYS A 51 -1.89 -5.42 -1.18
CA CYS A 51 -1.24 -5.44 0.12
C CYS A 51 0.26 -5.78 0.02
N CYS A 52 0.58 -6.76 -0.84
CA CYS A 52 1.93 -7.28 -1.06
C CYS A 52 2.56 -6.76 -2.37
N LYS A 53 1.86 -5.92 -3.15
CA LYS A 53 2.31 -5.53 -4.51
C LYS A 53 3.30 -4.36 -4.57
N GLN A 54 3.95 -4.01 -3.47
CA GLN A 54 4.92 -2.91 -3.48
C GLN A 54 6.35 -3.43 -3.60
N LYS A 55 6.72 -3.88 -4.80
CA LYS A 55 8.12 -3.91 -5.22
C LYS A 55 8.40 -2.64 -6.01
N THR A 56 9.04 -1.67 -5.36
CA THR A 56 9.94 -0.72 -6.03
C THR A 56 11.34 -1.02 -5.53
#